data_AF-A0A5D2F424-F1
#
_entry.id   AF-A0A5D2F424-F1
#
_cell.length_a   1.000
_cell.length_b   1.000
_cell.length_c   1.000
_cell.angle_alpha   90.00
_cell.angle_beta   90.00
_cell.angle_gamma   90.00
#
_symmetry.space_group_name_H-M   'P 1'
#
loop_
_entity.id
_entity.type
_entity.pdbx_description
1 polymer ?
#
loop_
_entity_poly.entity_id
_entity_poly.type
_entity_poly.pdbx_seq_one_letter_code
_entity_poly.pdbx_strand_id
1 'polypeptide(L)'
;MICQAFLFDSTKCIPCSHLFSQVCMSRFKDCPLYGADIEKLEADTNLQSMVDRFIEGHARTKRPHVDANGGGGEQVVNDDKKVIYEDMSLDRGAFLVQQAMKNIKSAQSRLIMCTQDIRVQLEKTGNTSEFCSQLGAVVGMLGDCWYRIRC
;
A
#
# COMPACT_ATOMS: atom_id res chain seq x y z
N MET A 1 -13.71 8.33 -2.54
CA MET A 1 -12.32 8.51 -3.05
C MET A 1 -11.36 8.09 -1.94
N ILE A 2 -10.48 7.13 -2.20
CA ILE A 2 -9.40 6.75 -1.28
C ILE A 2 -8.25 7.73 -1.49
N CYS A 3 -7.65 8.17 -0.39
CA CYS A 3 -6.44 8.97 -0.38
C CYS A 3 -5.29 8.23 -1.09
N GLN A 4 -4.61 8.91 -2.01
CA GLN A 4 -3.33 8.47 -2.58
C GLN A 4 -2.14 8.91 -1.71
N ALA A 5 -2.40 9.12 -0.41
CA ALA A 5 -1.47 9.68 0.54
C ALA A 5 -0.97 8.62 1.53
N PHE A 6 -0.04 9.02 2.40
CA PHE A 6 0.52 8.17 3.44
C PHE A 6 -0.57 7.58 4.34
N LEU A 7 -0.41 6.32 4.78
CA LEU A 7 -1.35 5.59 5.65
C LEU A 7 -1.26 6.08 7.10
N PHE A 8 -1.42 7.38 7.33
CA PHE A 8 -1.50 7.95 8.67
C PHE A 8 -2.81 7.55 9.32
N ASP A 9 -2.73 7.15 10.60
CA ASP A 9 -3.83 6.52 11.34
C ASP A 9 -4.30 5.25 10.62
N SER A 10 -3.41 4.26 10.54
CA SER A 10 -3.59 3.02 9.78
C SER A 10 -4.65 2.09 10.39
N THR A 11 -5.58 1.67 9.54
CA THR A 11 -6.71 0.81 9.91
C THR A 11 -6.81 -0.40 9.01
N LYS A 12 -7.03 -1.54 9.63
CA LYS A 12 -7.21 -2.86 9.05
C LYS A 12 -8.69 -3.21 8.98
N CYS A 13 -9.15 -3.59 7.80
CA CYS A 13 -10.51 -4.09 7.58
C CYS A 13 -10.61 -5.57 7.97
N ILE A 14 -11.64 -5.97 8.70
CA ILE A 14 -11.95 -7.37 9.01
C ILE A 14 -13.11 -7.82 8.12
N PRO A 15 -13.04 -9.02 7.49
CA PRO A 15 -12.03 -10.08 7.70
C PRO A 15 -10.80 -10.05 6.78
N CYS A 16 -10.79 -9.27 5.71
CA CYS A 16 -9.75 -9.34 4.67
C CYS A 16 -8.35 -8.87 5.05
N SER A 17 -8.21 -8.16 6.16
CA SER A 17 -6.96 -7.55 6.62
C SER A 17 -6.35 -6.50 5.67
N HIS A 18 -7.15 -5.89 4.78
CA HIS A 18 -6.68 -4.77 3.96
C HIS A 18 -6.49 -3.50 4.78
N LEU A 19 -5.45 -2.74 4.46
CA LEU A 19 -4.99 -1.59 5.22
C LEU A 19 -5.20 -0.29 4.47
N PHE A 20 -5.77 0.69 5.16
CA PHE A 20 -6.08 2.02 4.64
C PHE A 20 -5.89 3.04 5.77
N SER A 21 -5.94 4.34 5.45
CA SER A 21 -6.07 5.33 6.52
C SER A 21 -7.49 5.31 7.09
N GLN A 22 -7.60 5.58 8.38
CA GLN A 22 -8.87 5.67 9.11
C GLN A 22 -9.82 6.67 8.46
N VAL A 23 -9.29 7.82 8.03
CA VAL A 23 -10.07 8.86 7.33
C VAL A 23 -10.69 8.30 6.06
N CYS A 24 -9.93 7.52 5.28
CA CYS A 24 -10.42 6.96 4.04
C CYS A 24 -11.50 5.91 4.29
N MET A 25 -11.36 5.08 5.34
CA MET A 25 -12.35 4.03 5.67
C MET A 25 -13.62 4.54 6.35
N SER A 26 -13.59 5.71 7.00
CA SER A 26 -14.78 6.32 7.60
C SER A 26 -15.95 6.54 6.62
N ARG A 27 -15.67 6.51 5.32
CA ARG A 27 -16.63 6.80 4.24
C ARG A 27 -17.14 5.56 3.51
N PHE A 28 -16.65 4.36 3.84
CA PHE A 28 -17.02 3.12 3.15
C PHE A 28 -17.65 2.12 4.13
N LYS A 29 -18.59 1.33 3.61
CA LYS A 29 -19.24 0.23 4.35
C LYS A 29 -18.71 -1.14 3.93
N ASP A 30 -18.19 -1.21 2.71
CA ASP A 30 -17.56 -2.34 2.05
C ASP A 30 -16.08 -2.02 1.81
N CYS A 31 -15.23 -3.05 1.74
CA CYS A 31 -13.82 -2.83 1.53
C CYS A 31 -13.55 -2.32 0.11
N PRO A 32 -12.91 -1.15 -0.05
CA PRO A 32 -12.64 -0.61 -1.36
C PRO A 32 -11.71 -1.45 -2.25
N LEU A 33 -11.02 -2.46 -1.68
CA LEU A 33 -10.06 -3.32 -2.39
C LEU A 33 -10.63 -4.67 -2.86
N TYR A 34 -11.78 -5.13 -2.40
CA TYR A 34 -12.36 -6.39 -2.90
C TYR A 34 -13.89 -6.47 -2.74
N GLY A 35 -14.54 -5.41 -2.26
CA GLY A 35 -15.99 -5.24 -2.27
C GLY A 35 -16.75 -6.06 -1.23
N ALA A 36 -16.09 -6.81 -0.35
CA ALA A 36 -16.81 -7.48 0.73
C ALA A 36 -17.11 -6.51 1.87
N ASP A 37 -18.17 -6.83 2.61
CA ASP A 37 -18.62 -6.08 3.77
C ASP A 37 -17.50 -5.98 4.81
N ILE A 38 -17.40 -4.79 5.42
CA ILE A 38 -16.51 -4.55 6.55
C ILE A 38 -17.28 -4.86 7.81
N GLU A 39 -16.91 -5.94 8.48
CA GLU A 39 -17.49 -6.27 9.78
C GLU A 39 -16.96 -5.34 10.88
N LYS A 40 -15.66 -5.07 10.82
CA LYS A 40 -14.96 -4.26 11.82
C LYS A 40 -13.72 -3.59 11.23
N LEU A 41 -13.39 -2.45 11.81
CA LEU A 41 -12.14 -1.74 11.61
C LEU A 41 -11.25 -1.88 12.86
N GLU A 42 -9.98 -2.22 12.68
CA GLU A 42 -8.99 -2.36 13.76
C GLU A 42 -7.76 -1.51 13.47
N ALA A 43 -7.18 -0.89 14.49
CA ALA A 43 -5.91 -0.19 14.33
C ALA A 43 -4.78 -1.19 13.99
N ASP A 44 -3.88 -0.80 13.09
CA ASP A 44 -2.63 -1.53 12.82
C ASP A 44 -1.45 -0.76 13.39
N THR A 45 -1.10 -1.08 14.65
CA THR A 45 -0.02 -0.42 15.38
C THR A 45 1.35 -0.66 14.77
N ASN A 46 1.55 -1.82 14.15
CA ASN A 46 2.82 -2.17 13.49
C ASN A 46 3.04 -1.29 12.26
N LEU A 47 2.04 -1.19 11.38
CA LEU A 47 2.10 -0.30 10.24
C LEU A 47 2.19 1.17 10.69
N GLN A 48 1.41 1.57 11.70
CA GLN A 48 1.43 2.94 12.21
C GLN A 48 2.82 3.33 12.75
N SER A 49 3.48 2.46 13.53
CA SER A 49 4.84 2.72 14.02
C SER A 49 5.87 2.90 12.89
N MET A 50 5.75 2.13 11.81
CA MET A 50 6.61 2.27 10.63
C MET A 50 6.35 3.60 9.91
N VAL A 51 5.07 3.96 9.80
CA VAL A 51 4.64 5.25 9.24
C VAL A 51 5.17 6.42 10.07
N ASP A 52 5.05 6.36 11.39
CA ASP A 52 5.51 7.40 12.31
C ASP A 52 7.03 7.57 12.23
N ARG A 53 7.78 6.46 12.22
CA ARG A 53 9.24 6.48 12.02
C ARG A 53 9.62 7.13 10.70
N PHE A 54 8.86 6.88 9.65
CA PHE A 54 9.08 7.51 8.34
C PHE A 54 8.82 9.02 8.36
N ILE A 55 7.72 9.46 8.98
CA ILE A 55 7.38 10.88 9.14
C ILE A 55 8.45 11.60 9.96
N GLU A 56 8.85 11.02 11.10
CA GLU A 56 9.90 11.57 11.95
C GLU A 56 11.23 11.66 11.23
N GLY A 57 11.62 10.62 10.49
CA GLY A 57 12.83 10.62 9.68
C GLY A 57 12.86 11.83 8.73
N HIS A 58 11.78 12.03 7.96
CA HIS A 58 11.67 13.19 7.06
C HIS A 58 11.63 14.55 7.77
N ALA A 59 11.01 14.63 8.95
CA ALA A 59 10.98 15.85 9.75
C ALA A 59 12.37 16.22 10.30
N ARG A 60 13.17 15.22 10.69
CA ARG A 60 14.56 15.38 11.17
C ARG A 60 15.49 15.77 10.02
N THR A 61 15.33 15.20 8.83
CA THR A 61 16.13 15.57 7.64
C THR A 61 15.95 17.04 7.22
N LYS A 62 14.78 17.64 7.49
CA LYS A 62 14.50 19.05 7.14
C LYS A 62 15.01 20.07 8.17
N ARG A 63 15.36 19.66 9.39
CA ARG A 63 15.93 20.57 10.39
C ARG A 63 17.46 20.55 10.24
N PRO A 64 18.11 21.65 9.82
CA PRO A 64 19.54 21.74 10.00
C PRO A 64 19.84 21.60 11.49
N HIS A 65 20.81 20.76 11.84
CA HIS A 65 21.29 20.59 13.21
C HIS A 65 21.63 21.98 13.77
N VAL A 66 20.79 22.49 14.68
CA VAL A 66 21.11 23.68 15.46
C VAL A 66 21.86 23.16 16.67
N ASP A 67 23.16 23.39 16.69
CA ASP A 67 23.99 23.05 17.83
C ASP A 67 23.49 23.84 19.05
N ALA A 68 22.99 23.12 20.04
CA ALA A 68 22.65 23.66 21.35
C ALA A 68 23.95 23.87 22.14
N ASN A 69 24.73 24.88 21.77
CA ASN A 69 25.72 25.52 22.64
C ASN A 69 26.00 26.93 22.10
N GLY A 70 25.53 27.93 22.84
CA GLY A 70 25.81 29.33 22.55
C GLY A 70 27.28 29.69 22.80
N GLY A 71 27.86 30.46 21.88
CA GLY A 71 29.16 31.10 22.02
C GLY A 71 29.67 31.57 20.67
N GLY A 72 29.70 32.89 20.46
CA GLY A 72 29.98 33.51 19.16
C GLY A 72 31.38 33.23 18.58
N GLY A 73 31.48 33.37 17.25
CA GLY A 73 32.75 33.37 16.53
C GLY A 73 32.64 32.77 15.12
N GLU A 74 32.63 33.65 14.12
CA GLU A 74 32.96 33.46 12.69
C GLU A 74 32.22 32.38 11.87
N GLN A 75 31.53 32.88 10.83
CA GLN A 75 31.07 32.10 9.69
C GLN A 75 32.26 31.46 8.98
N VAL A 76 32.35 30.14 9.03
CA VAL A 76 33.07 29.36 8.02
C VAL A 76 32.07 28.43 7.35
N VAL A 77 31.75 28.77 6.10
CA VAL A 77 31.04 27.90 5.16
C VAL A 77 31.87 26.63 5.01
N ASN A 78 31.44 25.55 5.67
CA ASN A 78 31.97 24.22 5.40
C ASN A 78 30.85 23.40 4.75
N ASP A 79 31.00 23.29 3.43
CA ASP A 79 30.39 22.26 2.58
C ASP A 79 30.61 20.87 3.21
N ASP A 80 29.74 19.90 2.94
CA ASP A 80 29.81 18.51 3.46
C ASP A 80 29.24 18.21 4.87
N LYS A 81 28.03 18.68 5.18
CA LYS A 81 27.14 17.89 6.07
C LYS A 81 26.66 16.66 5.29
N LYS A 82 27.48 15.60 5.26
CA LYS A 82 27.16 14.28 4.72
C LYS A 82 25.90 13.74 5.41
N VAL A 83 24.74 14.02 4.83
CA VAL A 83 23.46 13.42 5.21
C VAL A 83 23.61 11.93 4.96
N ILE A 84 23.65 11.14 6.04
CA ILE A 84 23.76 9.68 5.97
C ILE A 84 22.45 9.16 5.36
N TYR A 85 22.48 8.89 4.06
CA TYR A 85 21.32 8.55 3.22
C TYR A 85 21.04 7.04 3.15
N GLU A 86 22.00 6.21 3.57
CA GLU A 86 22.00 4.76 3.31
C GLU A 86 20.85 4.04 4.00
N ASP A 87 20.65 4.25 5.31
CA ASP A 87 19.66 3.49 6.09
C ASP A 87 18.20 3.86 5.77
N MET A 88 17.92 5.11 5.38
CA MET A 88 16.56 5.53 5.05
C MET A 88 16.11 5.10 3.64
N SER A 89 17.05 4.88 2.70
CA SER A 89 16.70 4.48 1.34
C SER A 89 16.18 3.05 1.27
N LEU A 90 16.80 2.14 2.04
CA LEU A 90 16.43 0.73 2.09
C LEU A 90 15.07 0.56 2.77
N ASP A 91 14.85 1.19 3.92
CA ASP A 91 13.57 1.17 4.64
C ASP A 91 12.43 1.74 3.79
N ARG A 92 12.69 2.84 3.07
CA ARG A 92 11.74 3.42 2.13
C ARG A 92 11.46 2.49 0.96
N GLY A 93 12.50 1.87 0.39
CA GLY A 93 12.37 0.87 -0.67
C GLY A 93 11.54 -0.32 -0.21
N ALA A 94 11.83 -0.88 0.96
CA ALA A 94 11.13 -2.00 1.56
C ALA A 94 9.65 -1.67 1.80
N PHE A 95 9.34 -0.50 2.34
CA PHE A 95 7.96 -0.04 2.53
C PHE A 95 7.20 0.11 1.20
N LEU A 96 7.82 0.74 0.20
CA LEU A 96 7.23 0.93 -1.13
C LEU A 96 7.00 -0.42 -1.84
N VAL A 97 7.95 -1.34 -1.76
CA VAL A 97 7.82 -2.70 -2.28
C VAL A 97 6.69 -3.44 -1.55
N GLN A 98 6.65 -3.38 -0.21
CA GLN A 98 5.59 -4.00 0.58
C GLN A 98 4.20 -3.48 0.17
N GLN A 99 4.07 -2.17 -0.09
CA GLN A 99 2.83 -1.56 -0.53
C GLN A 99 2.46 -1.95 -1.97
N ALA A 100 3.44 -1.97 -2.89
CA ALA A 100 3.24 -2.43 -4.26
C ALA A 100 2.79 -3.91 -4.31
N MET A 101 3.43 -4.78 -3.51
CA MET A 101 3.05 -6.19 -3.40
C MET A 101 1.64 -6.39 -2.85
N LYS A 102 1.22 -5.58 -1.85
CA LYS A 102 -0.16 -5.60 -1.34
C LYS A 102 -1.17 -5.30 -2.46
N ASN A 103 -0.89 -4.32 -3.32
CA ASN A 103 -1.76 -4.00 -4.47
C ASN A 103 -1.84 -5.14 -5.48
N ILE A 104 -0.72 -5.81 -5.81
CA ILE A 104 -0.72 -6.95 -6.74
C ILE A 104 -1.53 -8.12 -6.16
N LYS A 105 -1.37 -8.43 -4.86
CA LYS A 105 -2.15 -9.48 -4.19
C LYS A 105 -3.65 -9.16 -4.17
N SER A 106 -4.02 -7.90 -3.97
CA SER A 106 -5.42 -7.46 -4.05
C SER A 106 -5.98 -7.63 -5.47
N ALA A 107 -5.24 -7.20 -6.50
CA ALA A 107 -5.64 -7.40 -7.90
C ALA A 107 -5.82 -8.89 -8.22
N GLN A 108 -4.88 -9.74 -7.78
CA GLN A 108 -4.97 -11.19 -7.92
C GLN A 108 -6.25 -11.75 -7.28
N SER A 109 -6.60 -11.32 -6.06
CA SER A 109 -7.82 -11.77 -5.38
C SER A 109 -9.09 -11.42 -6.17
N ARG A 110 -9.20 -10.18 -6.69
CA ARG A 110 -10.34 -9.77 -7.52
C ARG A 110 -10.45 -10.56 -8.81
N LEU A 111 -9.31 -10.82 -9.47
CA LEU A 111 -9.29 -11.60 -10.71
C LEU A 111 -9.69 -13.06 -10.47
N ILE A 112 -9.35 -13.64 -9.31
CA ILE A 112 -9.82 -14.97 -8.90
C ILE A 112 -11.35 -14.96 -8.72
N MET A 113 -11.90 -13.99 -7.98
CA MET A 113 -13.35 -13.85 -7.79
C MET A 113 -14.08 -13.68 -9.14
N CYS A 114 -13.57 -12.81 -10.01
CA CYS A 114 -14.13 -12.59 -11.34
C CYS A 114 -14.07 -13.86 -12.20
N THR A 115 -12.99 -14.65 -12.10
CA THR A 115 -12.89 -15.96 -12.76
C THR A 115 -13.95 -16.93 -12.25
N GLN A 116 -14.20 -16.96 -10.94
CA GLN A 116 -15.23 -17.81 -10.33
C GLN A 116 -16.63 -17.39 -10.76
N ASP A 117 -16.94 -16.10 -10.73
CA ASP A 117 -18.25 -15.58 -11.16
C ASP A 117 -18.53 -15.91 -12.63
N ILE A 118 -17.55 -15.71 -13.52
CA ILE A 118 -17.71 -16.04 -14.95
C ILE A 118 -17.91 -17.54 -15.14
N ARG A 119 -17.22 -18.39 -14.38
CA ARG A 119 -17.43 -19.86 -14.42
C ARG A 119 -18.83 -20.25 -13.97
N VAL A 120 -19.34 -19.67 -12.89
CA VAL A 120 -20.72 -19.91 -12.43
C VAL A 120 -21.73 -19.45 -13.48
N GLN A 121 -21.47 -18.34 -14.17
CA GLN A 121 -22.34 -17.87 -15.25
C GLN A 121 -22.30 -18.79 -16.48
N LEU A 122 -21.13 -19.32 -16.83
CA LEU A 122 -20.96 -20.33 -17.89
C LEU A 122 -21.73 -21.61 -17.58
N GLU A 123 -21.69 -22.08 -16.33
CA GLU A 123 -22.45 -23.26 -15.89
C GLU A 123 -23.97 -23.04 -15.98
N LYS A 124 -24.45 -21.83 -15.67
CA LYS A 124 -25.88 -21.48 -15.70
C LYS A 124 -26.42 -21.22 -17.10
N THR A 125 -25.64 -20.53 -17.93
CA THR A 125 -26.10 -19.97 -19.21
C THR A 125 -25.59 -20.77 -20.42
N GLY A 126 -24.69 -21.72 -20.19
CA GLY A 126 -23.98 -22.45 -21.23
C GLY A 126 -22.79 -21.66 -21.79
N ASN A 127 -21.94 -22.36 -22.54
CA ASN A 127 -20.73 -21.79 -23.14
C ASN A 127 -21.10 -20.81 -24.27
N THR A 128 -21.18 -19.52 -23.94
CA THR A 128 -21.23 -18.46 -24.95
C THR A 128 -19.82 -18.00 -25.30
N SER A 129 -19.58 -17.62 -26.55
CA SER A 129 -18.29 -17.10 -26.99
C SER A 129 -17.85 -15.88 -26.16
N GLU A 130 -18.80 -15.06 -25.75
CA GLU A 130 -18.55 -13.86 -24.95
C GLU A 130 -18.00 -14.20 -23.56
N PHE A 131 -18.65 -15.11 -22.82
CA PHE A 131 -18.17 -15.50 -21.50
C PHE A 131 -16.83 -16.24 -21.56
N CYS A 132 -16.58 -17.04 -22.59
CA CYS A 132 -15.27 -17.66 -22.82
C CYS A 132 -14.17 -16.62 -23.08
N SER A 133 -14.45 -15.58 -23.88
CA SER A 133 -13.49 -14.48 -24.13
C SER A 133 -13.22 -13.65 -22.88
N GLN A 134 -14.26 -13.34 -22.10
CA GLN A 134 -14.12 -12.64 -20.81
C GLN A 134 -13.28 -13.46 -19.82
N LEU A 135 -13.55 -14.76 -19.72
CA LEU A 135 -12.77 -15.68 -18.89
C LEU A 135 -11.30 -15.69 -19.29
N GLY A 136 -11.01 -15.79 -20.60
CA GLY A 136 -9.65 -15.75 -21.13
C GLY A 136 -8.89 -14.48 -20.77
N ALA A 137 -9.55 -13.31 -20.89
CA ALA A 137 -8.96 -12.02 -20.51
C ALA A 137 -8.64 -11.95 -19.01
N VAL A 138 -9.56 -12.38 -18.14
CA VAL A 138 -9.38 -12.37 -16.68
C VAL A 138 -8.25 -13.32 -16.25
N VAL A 139 -8.18 -14.51 -16.85
CA VAL A 139 -7.10 -15.47 -16.58
C VAL A 139 -5.75 -14.95 -17.06
N GLY A 140 -5.70 -14.25 -18.21
CA GLY A 140 -4.48 -13.58 -18.69
C GLY A 140 -3.97 -12.53 -17.70
N MET A 141 -4.85 -11.62 -17.26
CA MET A 141 -4.51 -10.61 -16.24
C MET A 141 -4.07 -11.25 -14.91
N LEU A 142 -4.62 -12.41 -14.55
CA LEU A 142 -4.21 -13.15 -13.36
C LEU A 142 -2.79 -13.72 -13.51
N GLY A 143 -2.46 -14.22 -14.69
CA GLY A 143 -1.11 -14.66 -15.05
C GLY A 143 -0.08 -13.53 -14.94
N ASP A 144 -0.41 -12.33 -15.41
CA ASP A 144 0.44 -11.15 -15.29
C ASP A 144 0.72 -10.77 -13.83
N CYS A 145 -0.29 -10.90 -12.96
CA CYS A 145 -0.12 -10.69 -11.52
C CYS A 145 0.83 -11.72 -10.91
N TRP A 146 0.74 -12.99 -11.30
CA TRP A 146 1.59 -14.07 -10.79
C TRP A 146 3.05 -13.93 -11.25
N TYR A 147 3.26 -13.52 -12.50
CA TYR A 147 4.60 -13.27 -13.04
C TYR A 147 5.33 -12.20 -12.23
N ARG A 148 4.65 -11.09 -11.90
CA ARG A 148 5.22 -9.97 -11.15
C ARG A 148 5.52 -10.26 -9.67
N ILE A 149 5.02 -11.36 -9.09
CA ILE A 149 5.33 -11.79 -7.72
C ILE A 149 6.57 -12.72 -7.68
N ARG A 150 6.95 -13.32 -8.81
CA ARG A 150 8.04 -14.32 -8.89
C ARG A 150 9.42 -13.75 -9.26
N CYS A 151 9.52 -12.46 -9.58
CA CYS A 151 10.79 -11.76 -9.82
C CYS A 151 11.29 -11.09 -8.53
#